data_AF-A0A7Y0HT95-F1
#
_entry.id   AF-A0A7Y0HT95-F1
#
_cell.length_a   1.000
_cell.length_b   1.000
_cell.length_c   1.000
_cell.angle_alpha   90.00
_cell.angle_beta   90.00
_cell.angle_gamma   90.00
#
_symmetry.space_group_name_H-M   'P 1'
#
loop_
_entity.id
_entity.type
_entity.pdbx_description
1 polymer ?
#
loop_
_entity_poly.entity_id
_entity_poly.type
_entity_poly.pdbx_seq_one_letter_code
_entity_poly.pdbx_strand_id
1 'polypeptide(L)' 'MVPRHSRVERRRRRNGRIAVMVLIVAAFLFAWSGVVGPVDYCKATVMDGSSPFTSVAQCRAYYESEV' A
#
# COMPACT_ATOMS: atom_id res chain seq x y z
N MET A 1 12.64 0.97 -45.42
CA MET A 1 11.46 0.34 -44.75
C MET A 1 11.87 -0.06 -43.34
N VAL A 2 11.37 0.62 -42.30
CA VAL A 2 11.65 0.26 -40.89
C VAL A 2 10.76 -0.91 -40.52
N PRO A 3 11.29 -2.06 -40.09
CA PRO A 3 10.48 -3.25 -39.82
C PRO A 3 9.45 -2.95 -38.73
N ARG A 4 8.16 -3.19 -39.04
CA ARG A 4 7.03 -2.98 -38.11
C ARG A 4 7.20 -3.73 -36.78
N HIS A 5 7.97 -4.81 -36.75
CA HIS A 5 8.33 -5.56 -35.54
C HIS A 5 9.07 -4.71 -34.49
N SER A 6 9.93 -3.77 -34.90
CA SER A 6 10.72 -2.97 -33.96
C SER A 6 9.89 -1.92 -33.20
N ARG A 7 8.71 -1.51 -33.71
CA ARG A 7 7.82 -0.61 -32.97
C ARG A 7 7.03 -1.34 -31.88
N VAL A 8 6.62 -2.58 -32.15
CA VAL A 8 5.86 -3.40 -31.20
C VAL A 8 6.74 -3.80 -30.03
N GLU A 9 7.99 -4.18 -30.30
CA GLU A 9 8.95 -4.58 -29.27
C GLU A 9 9.38 -3.39 -28.39
N ARG A 10 9.55 -2.21 -29.00
CA ARG A 10 9.76 -0.96 -28.24
C ARG A 10 8.54 -0.57 -27.40
N ARG A 11 7.31 -0.73 -27.91
CA ARG A 11 6.08 -0.51 -27.13
C ARG A 11 5.95 -1.50 -25.98
N ARG A 12 6.27 -2.79 -26.17
CA ARG A 12 6.29 -3.80 -25.10
C ARG A 12 7.30 -3.46 -24.01
N ARG A 13 8.54 -3.07 -24.37
CA ARG A 13 9.54 -2.63 -23.38
C ARG A 13 9.12 -1.36 -22.63
N ARG A 14 8.44 -0.43 -23.32
CA ARG A 14 7.89 0.79 -22.68
C ARG A 14 6.78 0.45 -21.69
N ASN A 15 5.84 -0.41 -22.09
CA ASN A 15 4.74 -0.86 -21.24
C ASN A 15 5.24 -1.69 -20.04
N GLY A 16 6.25 -2.54 -20.23
CA GLY A 16 6.90 -3.28 -19.14
C GLY A 16 7.59 -2.36 -18.13
N ARG A 17 8.29 -1.31 -18.59
CA ARG A 17 8.88 -0.29 -17.71
C ARG A 17 7.83 0.49 -16.91
N ILE A 18 6.70 0.82 -17.54
CA ILE A 18 5.58 1.49 -16.87
C ILE A 18 4.98 0.57 -15.79
N ALA A 19 4.76 -0.71 -16.09
CA ALA A 19 4.25 -1.66 -15.10
C ALA A 19 5.17 -1.83 -13.88
N VAL A 20 6.49 -1.88 -14.09
CA VAL A 20 7.47 -1.94 -12.99
C VAL A 20 7.46 -0.65 -12.16
N MET A 21 7.41 0.51 -12.81
CA MET A 21 7.29 1.79 -12.09
C MET A 21 6.01 1.87 -11.26
N VAL A 22 4.87 1.39 -11.79
CA VAL A 22 3.61 1.33 -11.04
C VAL A 22 3.70 0.39 -9.85
N LEU A 23 4.33 -0.78 -9.99
CA LEU A 23 4.54 -1.71 -8.88
C LEU A 23 5.45 -1.11 -7.79
N ILE A 24 6.51 -0.41 -8.18
CA ILE A 24 7.40 0.28 -7.22
C ILE A 24 6.64 1.39 -6.49
N VAL A 25 5.88 2.22 -7.22
CA VAL A 25 5.06 3.29 -6.61
C VAL A 25 3.98 2.69 -5.71
N ALA A 26 3.33 1.60 -6.11
CA ALA A 26 2.36 0.91 -5.27
C ALA A 26 3.02 0.33 -4.00
N ALA A 27 4.20 -0.29 -4.11
CA ALA A 27 4.95 -0.78 -2.95
C ALA A 27 5.42 0.36 -2.03
N PHE A 28 5.84 1.48 -2.61
CA PHE A 28 6.20 2.69 -1.86
C PHE A 28 4.98 3.28 -1.17
N LEU A 29 3.83 3.36 -1.85
CA LEU A 29 2.58 3.78 -1.25
C LEU A 29 2.14 2.78 -0.17
N PHE A 30 2.27 1.48 -0.33
CA PHE A 30 1.99 0.53 0.76
C PHE A 30 2.94 0.71 1.96
N ALA A 31 4.22 0.98 1.71
CA ALA A 31 5.21 1.26 2.74
C ALA A 31 5.00 2.64 3.41
N TRP A 32 4.46 3.62 2.69
CA TRP A 32 4.36 5.02 3.09
C TRP A 32 2.97 5.43 3.59
N SER A 33 1.92 4.85 3.02
CA SER A 33 0.56 4.87 3.56
C SER A 33 0.53 4.32 4.96
N GLY A 34 1.50 3.47 5.32
CA GLY A 34 1.49 2.76 6.56
C GLY A 34 0.24 1.89 6.59
N VAL A 35 0.44 0.58 6.68
CA VAL A 35 -0.17 0.02 7.89
C VAL A 35 0.52 0.78 9.02
N VAL A 36 -0.05 1.92 9.41
CA VAL A 36 0.30 2.60 10.64
C VAL A 36 -0.02 1.50 11.64
N GLY A 37 1.01 0.87 12.22
CA GLY A 37 0.87 -0.42 12.91
C GLY A 37 -0.35 -0.42 13.82
N PRO A 38 -0.90 -1.57 14.22
CA PRO A 38 -2.19 -1.65 14.92
C PRO A 38 -2.41 -0.55 15.97
N VAL A 39 -1.35 -0.15 16.68
CA VAL A 39 -1.23 1.04 17.52
C VAL A 39 -1.75 2.36 16.91
N ASP A 40 -1.29 2.78 15.74
CA ASP A 40 -1.64 4.05 15.11
C ASP A 40 -3.05 4.04 14.50
N TYR A 41 -3.48 2.90 13.95
CA TYR A 41 -4.89 2.70 13.58
C TYR A 41 -5.81 2.81 14.80
N CYS A 42 -5.43 2.17 15.91
CA CYS A 42 -6.14 2.27 17.18
C CYS A 42 -6.13 3.70 17.75
N LYS A 43 -5.04 4.43 17.60
CA LYS A 43 -4.95 5.84 18.02
C LYS A 43 -5.92 6.72 17.24
N ALA A 44 -5.93 6.59 15.91
CA ALA A 44 -6.82 7.37 15.06
C ALA A 44 -8.29 7.05 15.37
N THR A 45 -8.67 5.77 15.38
CA THR A 45 -10.07 5.37 15.56
C THR A 45 -10.63 5.65 16.95
N VAL A 46 -9.82 5.52 18.01
CA VAL A 46 -10.24 5.85 19.40
C VAL A 46 -10.38 7.36 19.57
N MET A 47 -9.51 8.17 18.95
CA MET A 47 -9.60 9.63 19.02
C MET A 47 -10.77 10.18 18.19
N ASP A 48 -11.07 9.56 17.05
CA ASP A 48 -12.23 9.88 16.20
C ASP A 48 -13.55 9.30 16.73
N GLY A 49 -13.53 8.52 17.83
CA GLY A 49 -14.72 7.89 18.41
C GLY A 49 -15.40 6.84 17.52
N SER A 50 -14.77 6.47 16.41
CA SER A 50 -15.25 5.46 15.46
C SER A 50 -14.84 4.03 15.87
N SER A 51 -14.00 3.91 16.91
CA SER A 51 -13.55 2.64 17.46
C SER A 51 -14.59 2.03 18.41
N PRO A 52 -14.79 0.70 18.40
CA PRO A 52 -15.55 0.01 19.44
C PRO A 52 -14.80 -0.08 20.78
N PHE A 53 -13.54 0.33 20.82
CA PHE A 53 -12.69 0.28 22.00
C PHE A 53 -12.67 1.63 22.73
N THR A 54 -12.66 1.58 24.07
CA THR A 54 -12.63 2.79 24.91
C THR A 54 -11.22 3.35 25.10
N SER A 55 -10.19 2.59 24.74
CA SER A 55 -8.80 2.99 24.86
C SER A 55 -7.93 2.36 23.77
N VAL A 56 -6.87 3.08 23.40
CA VAL A 56 -5.86 2.63 22.44
C VAL A 56 -5.19 1.33 22.90
N ALA A 57 -5.03 1.16 24.22
CA ALA A 57 -4.43 -0.04 24.82
C ALA A 57 -5.26 -1.31 24.57
N GLN A 58 -6.59 -1.23 24.72
CA GLN A 58 -7.49 -2.36 24.42
C GLN A 58 -7.49 -2.72 22.94
N CYS A 59 -7.57 -1.70 22.08
CA CYS A 59 -7.55 -1.90 20.63
C CYS A 59 -6.22 -2.53 20.19
N ARG A 60 -5.08 -2.07 20.73
CA ARG A 60 -3.76 -2.63 20.44
C ARG A 60 -3.68 -4.10 20.84
N ALA A 61 -4.10 -4.43 22.07
CA ALA A 61 -4.05 -5.81 22.58
C ALA A 61 -4.87 -6.78 21.72
N TYR A 62 -6.01 -6.33 21.19
CA TYR A 62 -6.83 -7.10 20.27
C TYR A 62 -6.07 -7.43 18.97
N TYR A 63 -5.54 -6.41 18.28
CA TYR A 63 -4.84 -6.62 17.01
C TYR A 63 -3.46 -7.28 17.15
N GLU A 64 -2.76 -7.10 18.29
CA GLU A 64 -1.53 -7.85 18.59
C GLU A 64 -1.79 -9.33 18.87
N SER A 65 -3.02 -9.71 19.25
CA SER A 65 -3.39 -11.12 19.48
C SER A 65 -3.82 -11.87 18.22
N GLU A 66 -4.14 -11.15 17.13
CA GLU A 66 -4.53 -11.72 15.84
C GLU A 66 -3.33 -11.99 14.90
N VAL A 67 -2.14 -11.49 15.23
CA VAL A 67 -0.87 -11.67 14.48
C VAL A 67 -0.05 -12.79 15.08
#